data_AF-T0SED2-F1
#
_entry.id   AF-T0SED2-F1
#
_cell.length_a   1.000
_cell.length_b   1.000
_cell.length_c   1.000
_cell.angle_alpha   90.00
_cell.angle_beta   90.00
_cell.angle_gamma   90.00
#
_symmetry.space_group_name_H-M   'P 1'
#
loop_
_entity.id
_entity.type
_entity.pdbx_description
1 polymer ?
#
loop_
_entity_poly.entity_id
_entity_poly.type
_entity_poly.pdbx_seq_one_letter_code
_entity_poly.pdbx_strand_id
1 'polypeptide(L)'
;MNKQWYINQDGKNKGPFSASELLKLAQAGEIKEFTLCLRKGMPSWIPFFQAQGLLEAEVVPPPLPDFPDLPPLPSIEPELPNIPMDLEEESGLDPLDDALLEYEDGEAELLIDETSGNEEGEDEAVNEFEAEDDFEAEIDSNESHHEEKRSFPVYTFAVGVVFSLLFVVFSFLVLVPSESRPTLFKNVSIDVLDQLQTKQQGSKFYVNLGLDKSSEVIYGSSNLSSDAIVRAEFKRIGVDSYTDKISFHSSATLKEGVVKFDDFDFIEGERIVQGLYHVRFLAKVIDPWHKLKNFVLKKPNEFYFENDSYLIPASLSEYKKQIQTIQANKKIHEKEILISLDQKLQTVDSILTSLSLHYRLSLNFNTGKECRSEFEKRYQMQAGPLLQSIILEDYEKLYVTSVQRAVLQEISEQIHGVAKDIAAMSSELSADISKYTKVTSKIRLAKREALTVYIDEHKEKIQKIRDSIKLQLEEVKSAI
;
A
#
# COMPACT_ATOMS: atom_id res chain seq x y z
N MET A 1 -39.60 -0.16 -22.24
CA MET A 1 -38.46 -0.78 -21.51
C MET A 1 -37.68 0.34 -20.85
N ASN A 2 -37.44 0.25 -19.54
CA ASN A 2 -36.75 1.30 -18.78
C ASN A 2 -35.24 1.29 -19.12
N LYS A 3 -34.72 2.42 -19.63
CA LYS A 3 -33.28 2.61 -19.89
C LYS A 3 -32.60 3.08 -18.60
N GLN A 4 -32.03 2.16 -17.85
CA GLN A 4 -31.47 2.40 -16.51
C GLN A 4 -30.03 1.90 -16.33
N TRP A 5 -29.44 1.30 -17.37
CA TRP A 5 -28.13 0.68 -17.28
C TRP A 5 -27.06 1.49 -18.00
N TYR A 6 -25.85 1.53 -17.44
CA TYR A 6 -24.67 2.16 -18.01
C TYR A 6 -23.56 1.12 -18.09
N ILE A 7 -22.68 1.24 -19.08
CA ILE A 7 -21.48 0.39 -19.23
C ILE A 7 -20.24 1.26 -19.30
N ASN A 8 -19.12 0.76 -18.80
CA ASN A 8 -17.81 1.39 -18.97
C ASN A 8 -17.01 0.60 -20.01
N GLN A 9 -16.76 1.22 -21.16
CA GLN A 9 -15.89 0.70 -22.21
C GLN A 9 -14.73 1.68 -22.40
N ASP A 10 -13.50 1.19 -22.27
CA ASP A 10 -12.27 1.96 -22.46
C ASP A 10 -12.22 3.25 -21.61
N GLY A 11 -12.68 3.15 -20.35
CA GLY A 11 -12.72 4.28 -19.41
C GLY A 11 -13.84 5.29 -19.64
N LYS A 12 -14.72 5.07 -20.64
CA LYS A 12 -15.86 5.95 -20.94
C LYS A 12 -17.18 5.29 -20.58
N ASN A 13 -18.00 6.02 -19.83
CA ASN A 13 -19.35 5.58 -19.47
C ASN A 13 -20.30 5.81 -20.67
N LYS A 14 -20.87 4.73 -21.20
CA LYS A 14 -21.89 4.77 -22.26
C LYS A 14 -23.25 4.36 -21.67
N GLY A 15 -24.31 5.02 -22.10
CA GLY A 15 -25.68 4.75 -21.67
C GLY A 15 -26.57 6.00 -21.70
N PRO A 16 -27.84 5.89 -21.25
CA PRO A 16 -28.46 4.73 -20.65
C PRO A 16 -28.97 3.68 -21.66
N PHE A 17 -28.76 2.40 -21.36
CA PHE A 17 -29.26 1.23 -22.07
C PHE A 17 -30.40 0.55 -21.31
N SER A 18 -31.23 -0.20 -22.04
CA SER A 18 -32.20 -1.15 -21.48
C SER A 18 -31.55 -2.54 -21.31
N ALA A 19 -32.15 -3.40 -20.48
CA ALA A 19 -31.61 -4.73 -20.21
C ALA A 19 -31.49 -5.60 -21.47
N SER A 20 -32.47 -5.49 -22.38
CA SER A 20 -32.48 -6.19 -23.67
C SER A 20 -31.44 -5.66 -24.67
N GLU A 21 -31.15 -4.36 -24.65
CA GLU A 21 -30.08 -3.77 -25.48
C GLU A 21 -28.71 -4.27 -25.01
N LEU A 22 -28.46 -4.39 -23.70
CA LEU A 22 -27.21 -4.94 -23.17
C LEU A 22 -27.01 -6.42 -23.52
N LEU A 23 -28.07 -7.24 -23.40
CA LEU A 23 -27.98 -8.65 -23.80
C LEU A 23 -27.66 -8.81 -25.29
N LYS A 24 -28.21 -7.94 -26.15
CA LYS A 24 -27.88 -7.93 -27.59
C LYS A 24 -26.43 -7.52 -27.86
N LEU A 25 -25.91 -6.53 -27.14
CA LEU A 25 -24.51 -6.11 -27.25
C LEU A 25 -23.55 -7.22 -26.81
N ALA A 26 -23.92 -8.00 -25.80
CA ALA A 26 -23.13 -9.16 -25.37
C ALA A 26 -23.16 -10.29 -26.40
N GLN A 27 -24.33 -10.59 -26.95
CA GLN A 27 -24.47 -11.58 -28.02
C GLN A 27 -23.71 -11.19 -29.29
N ALA A 28 -23.60 -9.89 -29.57
CA ALA A 28 -22.82 -9.35 -30.68
C ALA A 28 -21.30 -9.29 -30.39
N GLY A 29 -20.85 -9.62 -29.18
CA GLY A 29 -19.44 -9.56 -28.78
C GLY A 29 -18.90 -8.13 -28.56
N GLU A 30 -19.77 -7.11 -28.55
CA GLU A 30 -19.37 -5.71 -28.36
C GLU A 30 -19.05 -5.39 -26.88
N ILE A 31 -19.60 -6.16 -25.94
CA ILE A 31 -19.26 -6.10 -24.51
C ILE A 31 -18.66 -7.44 -24.07
N LYS A 32 -17.61 -7.37 -23.25
CA LYS A 32 -16.90 -8.53 -22.70
C LYS A 32 -17.49 -8.89 -21.34
N GLU A 33 -17.26 -10.12 -20.87
CA GLU A 33 -17.75 -10.60 -19.57
C GLU A 33 -17.34 -9.70 -18.38
N PHE A 34 -16.16 -9.09 -18.47
CA PHE A 34 -15.61 -8.20 -17.44
C PHE A 34 -15.98 -6.71 -17.63
N THR A 35 -16.78 -6.37 -18.65
CA THR A 35 -17.22 -4.99 -18.86
C THR A 35 -18.06 -4.52 -17.68
N LEU A 36 -17.65 -3.42 -17.04
CA LEU A 36 -18.32 -2.88 -15.87
C LEU A 36 -19.68 -2.28 -16.25
N CYS A 37 -20.71 -2.67 -15.52
CA CYS A 37 -22.10 -2.29 -15.68
C CYS A 37 -22.61 -1.61 -14.39
N LEU A 38 -23.41 -0.56 -14.53
CA LEU A 38 -24.04 0.14 -13.41
C LEU A 38 -25.51 0.35 -13.70
N ARG A 39 -26.38 -0.14 -12.81
CA ARG A 39 -27.79 0.22 -12.82
C ARG A 39 -28.00 1.50 -12.02
N LYS A 40 -28.82 2.42 -12.53
CA LYS A 40 -29.21 3.64 -11.82
C LYS A 40 -29.79 3.29 -10.44
N GLY A 41 -29.10 3.69 -9.37
CA GLY A 41 -29.47 3.40 -7.98
C GLY A 41 -28.64 2.31 -7.29
N MET A 42 -27.74 1.63 -8.01
CA MET A 42 -26.75 0.75 -7.39
C MET A 42 -25.57 1.54 -6.81
N PRO A 43 -24.97 1.08 -5.70
CA PRO A 43 -23.86 1.76 -5.03
C PRO A 43 -22.52 1.61 -5.77
N SER A 44 -22.37 0.60 -6.65
CA SER A 44 -21.11 0.27 -7.30
C SER A 44 -21.32 -0.33 -8.69
N TRP A 45 -20.28 -0.23 -9.52
CA TRP A 45 -20.18 -0.91 -10.81
C TRP A 45 -19.92 -2.40 -10.58
N ILE A 46 -20.62 -3.25 -11.33
CA ILE A 46 -20.47 -4.71 -11.29
C ILE A 46 -20.09 -5.24 -12.68
N PRO A 47 -19.27 -6.30 -12.80
CA PRO A 47 -18.96 -6.90 -14.10
C PRO A 47 -20.20 -7.45 -14.82
N PHE A 48 -20.17 -7.48 -16.16
CA PHE A 48 -21.29 -7.92 -16.98
C PHE A 48 -21.77 -9.34 -16.66
N PHE A 49 -20.85 -10.29 -16.41
CA PHE A 49 -21.23 -11.66 -16.04
C PHE A 49 -22.09 -11.72 -14.76
N GLN A 50 -21.86 -10.79 -13.83
CA GLN A 50 -22.63 -10.67 -12.59
C GLN A 50 -23.95 -9.92 -12.83
N ALA A 51 -23.95 -8.95 -13.76
CA ALA A 51 -25.15 -8.22 -14.18
C ALA A 51 -26.10 -9.09 -15.03
N GLN A 52 -25.60 -10.10 -15.74
CA GLN A 52 -26.37 -10.93 -16.68
C GLN A 52 -27.61 -11.56 -16.03
N GLY A 53 -27.46 -12.15 -14.84
CA GLY A 53 -28.61 -12.73 -14.11
C GLY A 53 -29.68 -11.69 -13.71
N LEU A 54 -29.28 -10.44 -13.47
CA LEU A 54 -30.21 -9.34 -13.16
C LEU A 54 -30.91 -8.81 -14.41
N LEU A 55 -30.21 -8.82 -15.55
CA LEU A 55 -30.73 -8.42 -16.85
C LEU A 55 -31.75 -9.43 -17.37
N GLU A 56 -31.47 -10.73 -17.23
CA GLU A 56 -32.39 -11.80 -17.62
C GLU A 56 -33.67 -11.78 -16.78
N ALA A 57 -33.58 -11.56 -15.47
CA ALA A 57 -34.74 -11.41 -14.59
C ALA A 57 -35.63 -10.20 -14.93
N GLU A 58 -35.07 -9.14 -15.52
CA GLU A 58 -35.81 -7.94 -15.94
C GLU A 58 -36.51 -8.11 -17.31
N VAL A 59 -36.10 -9.12 -18.10
CA VAL A 59 -36.65 -9.41 -19.43
C VAL A 59 -37.81 -10.43 -19.38
N VAL A 60 -37.95 -11.19 -18.29
CA VAL A 60 -39.07 -12.13 -18.11
C VAL A 60 -40.33 -11.38 -17.62
N PRO A 61 -41.46 -11.44 -18.34
CA PRO A 61 -42.71 -10.83 -17.88
C PRO A 61 -43.26 -11.56 -16.63
N PRO A 62 -44.04 -10.87 -15.77
CA PRO A 62 -44.58 -11.44 -14.55
C PRO A 62 -45.44 -12.70 -14.84
N PRO A 63 -45.47 -13.67 -13.90
CA PRO A 63 -46.28 -14.87 -14.04
C PRO A 63 -47.76 -14.50 -14.21
N LEU A 64 -48.41 -15.11 -15.20
CA LEU A 64 -49.84 -14.98 -15.45
C LEU A 64 -50.63 -15.50 -14.24
N PRO A 65 -51.78 -14.86 -13.90
CA PRO A 65 -52.63 -15.31 -12.81
C PRO A 65 -53.18 -16.72 -13.06
N ASP A 66 -53.34 -17.50 -11.98
CA ASP A 66 -53.93 -18.84 -12.02
C ASP A 66 -55.33 -18.79 -12.64
N PHE A 67 -55.52 -19.54 -13.74
CA PHE A 67 -56.84 -19.71 -14.35
C PHE A 67 -57.70 -20.65 -13.48
N PRO A 68 -59.01 -20.38 -13.33
CA PRO A 68 -59.92 -21.33 -12.69
C PRO A 68 -60.02 -22.62 -13.53
N ASP A 69 -60.09 -23.77 -12.84
CA ASP A 69 -60.17 -25.11 -13.43
C ASP A 69 -61.23 -25.17 -14.54
N LEU A 70 -60.76 -25.36 -15.78
CA LEU A 70 -61.61 -25.66 -16.92
C LEU A 70 -62.12 -27.11 -16.81
N PRO A 71 -63.36 -27.40 -17.23
CA PRO A 71 -63.88 -28.76 -17.26
C PRO A 71 -63.03 -29.65 -18.19
N PRO A 72 -62.92 -30.96 -17.90
CA PRO A 72 -62.08 -31.86 -18.67
C PRO A 72 -62.52 -31.92 -20.13
N LEU A 73 -61.59 -31.61 -21.04
CA LEU A 73 -61.78 -31.76 -22.48
C LEU A 73 -61.90 -33.25 -22.86
N PRO A 74 -62.74 -33.61 -23.84
CA PRO A 74 -62.87 -34.97 -24.32
C PRO A 74 -61.57 -35.43 -24.99
N SER A 75 -61.17 -36.67 -24.68
CA SER A 75 -59.97 -37.32 -25.22
C SER A 75 -60.11 -37.52 -26.73
N ILE A 76 -59.42 -36.70 -27.51
CA ILE A 76 -59.15 -36.95 -28.94
C ILE A 76 -57.69 -37.37 -29.03
N GLU A 77 -57.48 -38.63 -29.39
CA GLU A 77 -56.19 -39.26 -29.63
C GLU A 77 -55.66 -38.78 -30.99
N PRO A 78 -54.50 -38.10 -31.07
CA PRO A 78 -53.95 -37.68 -32.34
C PRO A 78 -53.18 -38.82 -32.99
N GLU A 79 -53.69 -39.34 -34.10
CA GLU A 79 -52.90 -40.12 -35.06
C GLU A 79 -51.75 -39.25 -35.60
N LEU A 80 -50.51 -39.68 -35.38
CA LEU A 80 -49.32 -39.07 -35.96
C LEU A 80 -49.31 -39.27 -37.48
N PRO A 81 -49.10 -38.22 -38.29
CA PRO A 81 -48.84 -38.40 -39.71
C PRO A 81 -47.43 -38.98 -39.93
N ASN A 82 -47.40 -40.09 -40.66
CA ASN A 82 -46.21 -40.82 -41.09
C ASN A 82 -45.44 -39.95 -42.12
N ILE A 83 -44.29 -39.38 -41.73
CA ILE A 83 -43.41 -38.67 -42.66
C ILE A 83 -42.40 -39.68 -43.23
N PRO A 84 -42.37 -39.92 -44.56
CA PRO A 84 -41.37 -40.76 -45.18
C PRO A 84 -39.99 -40.09 -45.10
N MET A 85 -39.05 -40.82 -44.52
CA MET A 85 -37.62 -40.56 -44.58
C MET A 85 -37.12 -41.12 -45.90
N ASP A 86 -36.69 -40.25 -46.82
CA ASP A 86 -35.94 -40.64 -47.99
C ASP A 86 -35.16 -39.45 -48.56
N LEU A 87 -33.97 -39.77 -49.08
CA LEU A 87 -33.05 -38.96 -49.89
C LEU A 87 -32.12 -38.00 -49.12
N GLU A 88 -30.83 -37.90 -49.41
CA GLU A 88 -29.83 -38.69 -50.13
C GLU A 88 -28.51 -37.95 -49.93
N GLU A 89 -27.40 -38.66 -50.00
CA GLU A 89 -26.04 -38.12 -50.00
C GLU A 89 -25.82 -37.13 -51.16
N GLU A 90 -25.19 -35.98 -50.88
CA GLU A 90 -24.31 -35.40 -51.90
C GLU A 90 -23.08 -34.71 -51.28
N SER A 91 -21.95 -35.12 -51.83
CA SER A 91 -20.58 -34.75 -51.60
C SER A 91 -20.25 -33.31 -51.97
N GLY A 92 -19.29 -32.70 -51.25
CA GLY A 92 -18.65 -31.47 -51.68
C GLY A 92 -17.39 -31.18 -50.89
N LEU A 93 -16.30 -31.86 -51.26
CA LEU A 93 -14.92 -31.49 -50.93
C LEU A 93 -14.57 -30.15 -51.60
N ASP A 94 -13.94 -29.23 -50.87
CA ASP A 94 -12.62 -28.73 -51.27
C ASP A 94 -11.87 -28.10 -50.08
N PRO A 95 -10.56 -28.38 -49.92
CA PRO A 95 -9.68 -27.72 -48.96
C PRO A 95 -9.02 -26.51 -49.63
N LEU A 96 -8.95 -25.37 -48.93
CA LEU A 96 -8.10 -24.25 -49.36
C LEU A 96 -6.78 -24.25 -48.58
N ASP A 97 -5.72 -24.39 -49.37
CA ASP A 97 -4.30 -24.26 -49.09
C ASP A 97 -3.89 -22.88 -48.53
N ASP A 98 -2.86 -22.94 -47.69
CA ASP A 98 -1.64 -22.13 -47.65
C ASP A 98 -1.65 -20.67 -48.17
N ALA A 99 -1.46 -19.74 -47.23
CA ALA A 99 -0.64 -18.54 -47.40
C ALA A 99 -0.14 -18.12 -45.99
N LEU A 100 1.06 -18.52 -45.56
CA LEU A 100 2.32 -17.79 -45.74
C LEU A 100 2.17 -16.26 -45.63
N LEU A 101 2.42 -15.73 -44.43
CA LEU A 101 3.10 -14.43 -44.25
C LEU A 101 4.08 -14.54 -43.08
N GLU A 102 5.34 -14.72 -43.46
CA GLU A 102 6.54 -14.27 -42.74
C GLU A 102 6.62 -12.72 -42.71
N TYR A 103 7.62 -12.23 -41.96
CA TYR A 103 8.08 -10.85 -41.75
C TYR A 103 7.34 -10.11 -40.61
N GLU A 104 8.01 -9.47 -39.64
CA GLU A 104 9.41 -9.04 -39.60
C GLU A 104 9.83 -8.74 -38.15
N ASP A 105 11.10 -9.09 -37.88
CA ASP A 105 11.92 -8.64 -36.77
C ASP A 105 12.02 -7.11 -36.74
N GLY A 106 12.08 -6.54 -35.54
CA GLY A 106 12.17 -5.10 -35.35
C GLY A 106 12.72 -4.75 -33.98
N GLU A 107 13.97 -5.13 -33.74
CA GLU A 107 14.81 -4.51 -32.71
C GLU A 107 14.96 -3.01 -32.98
N ALA A 108 14.83 -2.20 -31.93
CA ALA A 108 15.34 -0.85 -31.91
C ALA A 108 16.04 -0.62 -30.57
N GLU A 109 17.36 -0.55 -30.67
CA GLU A 109 18.32 -0.17 -29.65
C GLU A 109 18.10 1.25 -29.12
N LEU A 110 18.41 1.40 -27.83
CA LEU A 110 19.16 2.48 -27.17
C LEU A 110 19.36 3.79 -27.94
N LEU A 111 18.91 4.90 -27.34
CA LEU A 111 19.74 6.10 -27.23
C LEU A 111 19.61 6.71 -25.83
N ILE A 112 20.75 6.66 -25.13
CA ILE A 112 21.12 7.45 -23.96
C ILE A 112 21.45 8.86 -24.48
N ASP A 113 20.92 9.90 -23.83
CA ASP A 113 21.48 11.26 -23.95
C ASP A 113 21.86 11.75 -22.55
N GLU A 114 23.17 11.63 -22.28
CA GLU A 114 23.87 12.35 -21.24
C GLU A 114 24.43 13.64 -21.86
N THR A 115 23.98 14.79 -21.38
CA THR A 115 24.75 16.04 -21.46
C THR A 115 24.39 16.89 -20.22
N SER A 116 25.30 16.99 -19.25
CA SER A 116 26.47 17.89 -19.20
C SER A 116 26.07 19.31 -18.77
N GLY A 117 26.44 19.67 -17.54
CA GLY A 117 26.34 21.02 -17.00
C GLY A 117 27.11 21.14 -15.68
N ASN A 118 28.41 20.86 -15.73
CA ASN A 118 29.37 21.13 -14.66
C ASN A 118 29.90 22.55 -14.86
N GLU A 119 29.68 23.45 -13.90
CA GLU A 119 30.46 24.68 -13.74
C GLU A 119 30.85 24.79 -12.26
N GLU A 120 31.98 24.18 -11.94
CA GLU A 120 32.82 24.59 -10.81
C GLU A 120 33.78 25.67 -11.31
N GLY A 121 33.85 26.75 -10.55
CA GLY A 121 34.82 27.82 -10.69
C GLY A 121 35.08 28.40 -9.31
N GLU A 122 35.99 27.76 -8.58
CA GLU A 122 36.69 28.32 -7.44
C GLU A 122 37.47 29.57 -7.88
N ASP A 123 37.51 30.60 -7.04
CA ASP A 123 38.71 31.41 -6.89
C ASP A 123 38.72 32.04 -5.50
N GLU A 124 39.73 31.60 -4.73
CA GLU A 124 40.17 32.13 -3.46
C GLU A 124 40.70 33.57 -3.63
N ALA A 125 40.42 34.44 -2.66
CA ALA A 125 41.25 35.61 -2.41
C ALA A 125 41.28 35.93 -0.91
N VAL A 126 42.36 35.45 -0.30
CA VAL A 126 42.90 35.91 0.98
C VAL A 126 43.42 37.34 0.81
N ASN A 127 43.15 38.21 1.78
CA ASN A 127 43.97 39.38 2.12
C ASN A 127 43.60 39.71 3.58
N GLU A 128 44.37 39.25 4.55
CA GLU A 128 45.68 39.76 4.96
C GLU A 128 45.60 41.16 5.57
N PHE A 129 46.10 41.15 6.80
CA PHE A 129 46.10 42.13 7.85
C PHE A 129 47.28 43.06 7.62
N GLU A 130 47.13 44.38 7.74
CA GLU A 130 48.27 45.23 8.06
C GLU A 130 47.80 46.48 8.82
N ALA A 131 48.54 46.75 9.89
CA ALA A 131 48.42 47.88 10.79
C ALA A 131 49.53 48.90 10.47
N GLU A 132 49.60 49.95 11.29
CA GLU A 132 50.62 51.02 11.33
C GLU A 132 50.33 52.18 10.35
N ASP A 133 50.60 53.45 10.64
CA ASP A 133 50.95 54.23 11.83
C ASP A 133 50.84 55.72 11.39
N ASP A 134 51.07 56.62 12.34
CA ASP A 134 51.52 58.01 12.14
C ASP A 134 50.54 59.05 11.55
N PHE A 135 50.12 59.98 12.41
CA PHE A 135 50.20 61.40 12.03
C PHE A 135 50.62 62.27 13.21
N GLU A 136 51.76 62.93 13.00
CA GLU A 136 52.43 63.85 13.90
C GLU A 136 51.62 65.12 14.17
N ALA A 137 51.98 65.73 15.31
CA ALA A 137 51.50 66.99 15.80
C ALA A 137 52.00 68.19 14.99
N GLU A 138 51.20 69.26 14.94
CA GLU A 138 51.75 70.62 14.93
C GLU A 138 51.01 71.51 15.93
N ILE A 139 51.83 72.30 16.61
CA ILE A 139 51.55 73.22 17.70
C ILE A 139 51.25 74.59 17.08
N ASP A 140 50.22 75.31 17.54
CA ASP A 140 50.41 76.74 17.79
C ASP A 140 49.52 77.31 18.91
N SER A 141 50.15 78.22 19.63
CA SER A 141 49.84 79.02 20.82
C SER A 141 48.48 79.74 20.85
N ASN A 142 47.89 79.92 22.05
CA ASN A 142 48.04 81.19 22.82
C ASN A 142 47.25 81.23 24.16
N GLU A 143 47.87 81.88 25.15
CA GLU A 143 47.32 82.65 26.29
C GLU A 143 46.38 82.08 27.38
N SER A 144 47.01 81.79 28.53
CA SER A 144 46.71 82.23 29.92
C SER A 144 45.27 82.31 30.46
N HIS A 145 45.00 81.61 31.56
CA HIS A 145 45.05 82.20 32.92
C HIS A 145 44.96 81.12 34.02
N HIS A 146 45.61 81.42 35.15
CA HIS A 146 45.76 80.62 36.36
C HIS A 146 44.44 80.12 36.97
N GLU A 147 44.39 78.85 37.38
CA GLU A 147 43.63 78.42 38.56
C GLU A 147 44.18 77.12 39.17
N GLU A 148 43.94 76.98 40.47
CA GLU A 148 44.70 76.22 41.47
C GLU A 148 44.81 74.71 41.24
N LYS A 149 46.05 74.18 41.31
CA LYS A 149 46.35 72.75 41.26
C LYS A 149 45.91 72.05 42.56
N ARG A 150 44.75 71.38 42.53
CA ARG A 150 44.50 70.16 43.32
C ARG A 150 44.95 68.96 42.49
N SER A 151 46.03 68.29 42.92
CA SER A 151 46.51 67.05 42.31
C SER A 151 45.53 65.90 42.60
N PHE A 152 44.64 65.62 41.66
CA PHE A 152 43.93 64.35 41.61
C PHE A 152 44.89 63.25 41.16
N PRO A 153 44.95 62.10 41.86
CA PRO A 153 45.84 61.01 41.48
C PRO A 153 45.40 60.43 40.12
N VAL A 154 46.31 60.41 39.15
CA VAL A 154 46.08 59.92 37.76
C VAL A 154 45.41 58.53 37.71
N TYR A 155 45.58 57.72 38.76
CA TYR A 155 44.92 56.42 38.93
C TYR A 155 43.38 56.48 38.98
N THR A 156 42.76 57.54 39.54
CA THR A 156 41.29 57.61 39.59
C THR A 156 40.67 57.88 38.22
N PHE A 157 41.40 58.58 37.34
CA PHE A 157 40.94 58.83 35.98
C PHE A 157 41.01 57.58 35.11
N ALA A 158 42.11 56.83 35.19
CA ALA A 158 42.28 55.57 34.44
C ALA A 158 41.23 54.52 34.83
N VAL A 159 40.93 54.36 36.13
CA VAL A 159 39.88 53.44 36.60
C VAL A 159 38.50 53.88 36.14
N GLY A 160 38.22 55.19 36.14
CA GLY A 160 36.95 55.74 35.65
C GLY A 160 36.70 55.52 34.16
N VAL A 161 37.75 55.61 33.34
CA VAL A 161 37.68 55.36 31.89
C VAL A 161 37.40 53.89 31.60
N VAL A 162 38.08 52.96 32.29
CA VAL A 162 37.83 51.52 32.15
C VAL A 162 36.41 51.16 32.58
N PHE A 163 35.92 51.73 33.68
CA PHE A 163 34.54 51.52 34.13
C PHE A 163 33.51 52.13 33.18
N SER A 164 33.77 53.30 32.58
CA SER A 164 32.88 53.88 31.57
C SER A 164 32.86 53.06 30.29
N LEU A 165 34.01 52.57 29.82
CA LEU A 165 34.09 51.68 28.65
C LEU A 165 33.34 50.37 28.91
N LEU A 166 33.54 49.75 30.07
CA LEU A 166 32.78 48.58 30.49
C LEU A 166 31.28 48.88 30.61
N PHE A 167 30.90 50.06 31.11
CA PHE A 167 29.50 50.47 31.22
C PHE A 167 28.86 50.72 29.85
N VAL A 168 29.58 51.32 28.89
CA VAL A 168 29.09 51.54 27.53
C VAL A 168 28.95 50.22 26.79
N VAL A 169 29.93 49.31 26.90
CA VAL A 169 29.85 47.96 26.31
C VAL A 169 28.71 47.15 26.96
N PHE A 170 28.56 47.24 28.28
CA PHE A 170 27.46 46.59 29.01
C PHE A 170 26.10 47.19 28.63
N SER A 171 26.01 48.51 28.52
CA SER A 171 24.79 49.21 28.10
C SER A 171 24.42 48.84 26.66
N PHE A 172 25.39 48.78 25.74
CA PHE A 172 25.15 48.36 24.36
C PHE A 172 24.71 46.90 24.26
N LEU A 173 25.29 46.00 25.07
CA LEU A 173 24.84 44.60 25.18
C LEU A 173 23.42 44.45 25.77
N VAL A 174 23.00 45.39 26.63
CA VAL A 174 21.67 45.38 27.28
C VAL A 174 20.60 46.08 26.44
N LEU A 175 20.98 47.07 25.62
CA LEU A 175 20.07 47.90 24.83
C LEU A 175 19.83 47.41 23.40
N VAL A 176 20.50 46.35 22.93
CA VAL A 176 20.09 45.69 21.68
C VAL A 176 18.88 44.80 22.01
N PRO A 177 17.64 45.21 21.71
CA PRO A 177 16.52 44.31 21.82
C PRO A 177 16.76 43.14 20.86
N SER A 178 16.85 41.93 21.39
CA SER A 178 16.65 40.73 20.60
C SER A 178 15.23 40.81 20.04
N GLU A 179 15.06 41.22 18.78
CA GLU A 179 13.80 41.10 18.06
C GLU A 179 13.49 39.61 17.84
N SER A 180 13.00 38.95 18.88
CA SER A 180 12.43 37.63 18.78
C SER A 180 10.93 37.78 18.62
N ARG A 181 10.44 37.72 17.37
CA ARG A 181 9.01 37.51 17.13
C ARG A 181 8.59 36.19 17.80
N PRO A 182 7.45 36.16 18.52
CA PRO A 182 6.97 34.92 19.13
C PRO A 182 6.71 33.89 18.04
N THR A 183 7.24 32.68 18.23
CA THR A 183 6.97 31.54 17.34
C THR A 183 5.50 31.15 17.47
N LEU A 184 4.68 31.64 16.54
CA LEU A 184 3.26 31.26 16.41
C LEU A 184 3.14 29.83 15.90
N PHE A 185 2.34 29.01 16.58
CA PHE A 185 1.94 27.70 16.10
C PHE A 185 1.16 27.85 14.79
N LYS A 186 1.70 27.32 13.69
CA LYS A 186 1.04 27.35 12.37
C LYS A 186 0.72 25.92 11.95
N ASN A 187 -0.43 25.76 11.30
CA ASN A 187 -0.87 24.48 10.74
C ASN A 187 -1.00 23.33 11.76
N VAL A 188 -1.37 23.65 13.01
CA VAL A 188 -1.57 22.66 14.09
C VAL A 188 -3.07 22.38 14.25
N SER A 189 -3.46 21.15 14.58
CA SER A 189 -4.85 20.83 14.91
C SER A 189 -5.24 21.36 16.29
N ILE A 190 -6.55 21.48 16.57
CA ILE A 190 -7.05 21.99 17.86
C ILE A 190 -6.59 21.07 19.01
N ASP A 191 -6.67 19.75 18.81
CA ASP A 191 -6.26 18.77 19.83
C ASP A 191 -4.76 18.86 20.15
N VAL A 192 -3.91 19.05 19.13
CA VAL A 192 -2.47 19.20 19.32
C VAL A 192 -2.15 20.55 19.98
N LEU A 193 -2.90 21.60 19.66
CA LEU A 193 -2.77 22.90 20.32
C LEU A 193 -3.12 22.79 21.82
N ASP A 194 -4.21 22.10 22.16
CA ASP A 194 -4.60 21.86 23.55
C ASP A 194 -3.54 21.06 24.31
N GLN A 195 -2.94 20.05 23.68
CA GLN A 195 -1.81 19.30 24.24
C GLN A 195 -0.60 20.18 24.50
N LEU A 196 -0.24 21.04 23.55
CA LEU A 196 0.86 22.01 23.70
C LEU A 196 0.57 23.02 24.81
N GLN A 197 -0.67 23.41 25.04
CA GLN A 197 -1.02 24.38 26.10
C GLN A 197 -1.21 23.75 27.49
N THR A 198 -1.27 22.42 27.57
CA THR A 198 -1.54 21.71 28.83
C THR A 198 -0.36 21.84 29.80
N LYS A 199 -0.59 22.45 30.96
CA LYS A 199 0.43 22.50 32.03
C LYS A 199 0.51 21.16 32.75
N GLN A 200 1.69 20.53 32.75
CA GLN A 200 1.91 19.34 33.56
C GLN A 200 2.10 19.72 35.04
N GLN A 201 1.29 19.11 35.91
CA GLN A 201 1.42 19.30 37.36
C GLN A 201 2.52 18.39 37.93
N GLY A 202 3.41 18.97 38.75
CA GLY A 202 4.38 18.21 39.56
C GLY A 202 5.78 18.02 38.96
N SER A 203 6.02 18.38 37.70
CA SER A 203 7.34 18.30 37.08
C SER A 203 8.13 19.63 37.19
N LYS A 204 9.42 19.53 37.51
CA LYS A 204 10.32 20.71 37.56
C LYS A 204 10.56 21.29 36.16
N PHE A 205 10.61 20.41 35.16
CA PHE A 205 10.75 20.74 33.75
C PHE A 205 9.91 19.75 32.94
N TYR A 206 9.12 20.26 32.00
CA TYR A 206 8.38 19.43 31.05
C TYR A 206 8.45 20.02 29.66
N VAL A 207 8.22 19.14 28.69
CA VAL A 207 8.04 19.51 27.30
C VAL A 207 6.83 18.74 26.77
N ASN A 208 5.85 19.45 26.24
CA ASN A 208 4.81 18.84 25.42
C ASN A 208 5.22 19.00 23.96
N LEU A 209 4.94 17.99 23.15
CA LEU A 209 5.31 17.95 21.74
C LEU A 209 4.06 17.75 20.91
N GLY A 210 4.06 18.27 19.70
CA GLY A 210 2.95 18.21 18.77
C GLY A 210 3.44 18.24 17.35
N LEU A 211 2.85 17.41 16.49
CA LEU A 211 3.15 17.39 15.07
C LEU A 211 2.18 18.32 14.33
N ASP A 212 2.69 19.07 13.36
CA ASP A 212 1.85 19.85 12.47
C ASP A 212 1.04 18.96 11.51
N LYS A 213 0.02 19.53 10.85
CA LYS A 213 -0.83 18.79 9.91
C LYS A 213 -0.06 18.27 8.69
N SER A 214 1.04 18.91 8.32
CA SER A 214 1.94 18.48 7.23
C SER A 214 2.83 17.31 7.60
N SER A 215 2.99 17.01 8.89
CA SER A 215 3.99 16.05 9.40
C SER A 215 5.44 16.42 9.08
N GLU A 216 5.71 17.71 8.89
CA GLU A 216 7.03 18.26 8.55
C GLU A 216 7.63 19.05 9.70
N VAL A 217 6.81 19.55 10.64
CA VAL A 217 7.28 20.40 11.74
C VAL A 217 6.82 19.83 13.07
N ILE A 218 7.75 19.70 14.01
CA ILE A 218 7.43 19.37 15.40
C ILE A 218 7.45 20.66 16.22
N TYR A 219 6.34 20.97 16.85
CA TYR A 219 6.27 22.04 17.84
C TYR A 219 6.45 21.47 19.23
N GLY A 220 7.13 22.22 20.09
CA GLY A 220 7.26 21.91 21.50
C GLY A 220 6.87 23.10 22.36
N SER A 221 6.30 22.83 23.52
CA SER A 221 6.05 23.82 24.56
C SER A 221 6.64 23.36 25.89
N SER A 222 7.20 24.28 26.65
CA SER A 222 7.88 24.02 27.90
C SER A 222 7.54 25.07 28.96
N ASN A 223 7.71 24.71 30.23
CA ASN A 223 7.64 25.65 31.34
C ASN A 223 8.91 26.50 31.55
N LEU A 224 9.93 26.35 30.71
CA LEU A 224 11.13 27.16 30.77
C LEU A 224 10.86 28.57 30.23
N SER A 225 10.98 29.58 31.10
CA SER A 225 10.72 30.99 30.77
C SER A 225 11.91 31.71 30.13
N SER A 226 13.03 31.02 29.91
CA SER A 226 14.29 31.60 29.44
C SER A 226 14.66 31.04 28.08
N ASP A 227 15.32 31.85 27.27
CA ASP A 227 15.79 31.42 25.96
C ASP A 227 16.89 30.36 26.08
N ALA A 228 16.75 29.27 25.32
CA ALA A 228 17.64 28.12 25.39
C ALA A 228 17.87 27.51 24.00
N ILE A 229 19.08 26.96 23.78
CA ILE A 229 19.33 26.03 22.67
C ILE A 229 18.85 24.67 23.14
N VAL A 230 18.06 24.02 22.30
CA VAL A 230 17.52 22.70 22.53
C VAL A 230 18.16 21.73 21.56
N ARG A 231 18.54 20.56 22.07
CA ARG A 231 18.83 19.37 21.27
C ARG A 231 17.84 18.28 21.66
N ALA A 232 17.13 17.74 20.67
CA ALA A 232 16.17 16.69 20.86
C ALA A 232 16.57 15.45 20.05
N GLU A 233 16.47 14.28 20.67
CA GLU A 233 16.62 12.96 20.05
C GLU A 233 15.25 12.30 20.06
N PHE A 234 14.81 11.81 18.90
CA PHE A 234 13.54 11.15 18.72
C PHE A 234 13.78 9.73 18.25
N LYS A 235 13.23 8.75 18.96
CA LYS A 235 13.31 7.33 18.59
C LYS A 235 11.94 6.71 18.58
N ARG A 236 11.48 6.24 17.42
CA ARG A 236 10.15 5.62 17.29
C ARG A 236 10.07 4.32 18.08
N ILE A 237 9.03 4.17 18.89
CA ILE A 237 8.69 2.91 19.57
C ILE A 237 7.74 2.15 18.65
N GLY A 238 8.23 1.07 18.02
CA GLY A 238 7.43 0.23 17.14
C GLY A 238 6.35 -0.53 17.94
N VAL A 239 5.10 -0.44 17.50
CA VAL A 239 3.97 -1.15 18.14
C VAL A 239 3.60 -2.44 17.41
N ASP A 240 4.01 -2.62 16.15
CA ASP A 240 3.84 -3.86 15.39
C ASP A 240 4.96 -3.99 14.35
N SER A 241 5.21 -5.23 13.88
CA SER A 241 6.30 -5.73 13.00
C SER A 241 6.60 -5.00 11.67
N TYR A 242 6.19 -3.75 11.50
CA TYR A 242 6.53 -2.94 10.33
C TYR A 242 7.82 -2.13 10.55
N THR A 243 8.78 -2.50 9.71
CA THR A 243 10.19 -2.16 9.47
C THR A 243 10.65 -0.71 9.45
N ASP A 244 9.82 0.28 9.77
CA ASP A 244 10.27 1.68 9.71
C ASP A 244 10.85 2.08 11.08
N LYS A 245 12.05 1.57 11.34
CA LYS A 245 12.90 2.11 12.40
C LYS A 245 13.21 3.56 12.03
N ILE A 246 12.72 4.47 12.85
CA ILE A 246 12.92 5.90 12.63
C ILE A 246 13.58 6.46 13.87
N SER A 247 14.75 7.05 13.66
CA SER A 247 15.46 7.79 14.67
C SER A 247 16.11 9.01 14.06
N PHE A 248 15.96 10.16 14.72
CA PHE A 248 16.48 11.43 14.22
C PHE A 248 16.79 12.38 15.36
N HIS A 249 17.65 13.34 15.08
CA HIS A 249 17.96 14.45 15.97
C HIS A 249 17.45 15.75 15.38
N SER A 250 17.17 16.71 16.25
CA SER A 250 16.88 18.08 15.83
C SER A 250 17.41 19.07 16.85
N SER A 251 17.89 20.21 16.35
CA SER A 251 18.37 21.31 17.18
C SER A 251 17.58 22.56 16.87
N ALA A 252 17.06 23.24 17.91
CA ALA A 252 16.26 24.43 17.73
C ALA A 252 16.44 25.41 18.89
N THR A 253 15.97 26.64 18.72
CA THR A 253 15.98 27.65 19.79
C THR A 253 14.60 27.70 20.46
N LEU A 254 14.57 27.49 21.77
CA LEU A 254 13.40 27.72 22.60
C LEU A 254 13.30 29.20 22.94
N LYS A 255 12.16 29.83 22.61
CA LYS A 255 11.85 31.23 22.90
C LYS A 255 10.51 31.31 23.60
N GLU A 256 10.46 32.00 24.74
CA GLU A 256 9.24 32.15 25.55
C GLU A 256 8.54 30.81 25.88
N GLY A 257 9.31 29.74 26.04
CA GLY A 257 8.78 28.40 26.30
C GLY A 257 8.22 27.67 25.07
N VAL A 258 8.39 28.19 23.86
CA VAL A 258 7.99 27.52 22.61
C VAL A 258 9.23 27.18 21.78
N VAL A 259 9.23 26.00 21.17
CA VAL A 259 10.26 25.54 20.24
C VAL A 259 9.61 25.04 18.95
N LYS A 260 10.25 25.30 17.82
CA LYS A 260 9.88 24.79 16.50
C LYS A 260 11.06 24.00 15.97
N PHE A 261 10.84 22.73 15.67
CA PHE A 261 11.80 21.86 14.98
C PHE A 261 11.35 21.69 13.54
N ASP A 262 12.14 22.18 12.61
CA ASP A 262 11.92 22.11 11.16
C ASP A 262 13.14 21.61 10.38
N ASP A 263 14.24 21.33 11.08
CA ASP A 263 15.46 20.75 10.53
C ASP A 263 15.79 19.45 11.27
N PHE A 264 16.01 18.36 10.54
CA PHE A 264 16.10 17.00 11.09
C PHE A 264 17.26 16.23 10.49
N ASP A 265 18.11 15.73 11.38
CA ASP A 265 19.20 14.82 11.04
C ASP A 265 18.72 13.37 11.26
N PHE A 266 18.26 12.71 10.20
CA PHE A 266 17.82 11.32 10.26
C PHE A 266 19.00 10.35 10.37
N ILE A 267 18.96 9.49 11.39
CA ILE A 267 19.89 8.36 11.56
C ILE A 267 19.31 7.12 10.85
N GLU A 268 18.01 6.88 11.04
CA GLU A 268 17.25 5.80 10.41
C GLU A 268 15.93 6.38 9.88
N GLY A 269 15.59 6.03 8.63
CA GLY A 269 14.43 6.56 7.91
C GLY A 269 14.71 7.85 7.14
N GLU A 270 13.75 8.29 6.32
CA GLU A 270 13.88 9.47 5.45
C GLU A 270 12.89 10.59 5.82
N ARG A 271 11.91 10.29 6.67
CA ARG A 271 10.83 11.21 7.03
C ARG A 271 10.23 10.88 8.39
N ILE A 272 9.55 11.87 8.97
CA ILE A 272 8.76 11.68 10.20
C ILE A 272 7.54 10.83 9.86
N VAL A 273 7.31 9.77 10.65
CA VAL A 273 6.10 8.93 10.56
C VAL A 273 5.31 9.07 11.84
N GLN A 274 3.99 9.10 11.72
CA GLN A 274 3.09 9.23 12.86
C GLN A 274 3.22 8.03 13.82
N GLY A 275 3.23 8.30 15.13
CA GLY A 275 3.31 7.24 16.14
C GLY A 275 3.86 7.66 17.49
N LEU A 276 4.20 6.66 18.30
CA LEU A 276 4.80 6.85 19.63
C LEU A 276 6.32 6.97 19.49
N TYR A 277 6.89 7.99 20.12
CA TYR A 277 8.32 8.25 20.13
C TYR A 277 8.82 8.35 21.55
N HIS A 278 9.96 7.71 21.80
CA HIS A 278 10.80 8.00 22.94
C HIS A 278 11.59 9.27 22.62
N VAL A 279 11.40 10.33 23.41
CA VAL A 279 12.02 11.63 23.16
C VAL A 279 12.96 11.99 24.31
N ARG A 280 14.21 12.31 23.97
CA ARG A 280 15.15 12.96 24.89
C ARG A 280 15.34 14.40 24.49
N PHE A 281 15.27 15.29 25.46
CA PHE A 281 15.28 16.73 25.24
C PHE A 281 16.26 17.38 26.21
N LEU A 282 17.28 18.03 25.67
CA LEU A 282 18.30 18.74 26.42
C LEU A 282 18.24 20.22 26.08
N ALA A 283 17.89 21.06 27.07
CA ALA A 283 17.83 22.51 26.91
C ALA A 283 18.95 23.19 27.69
N LYS A 284 19.73 24.03 27.00
CA LYS A 284 20.83 24.81 27.56
C LYS A 284 20.51 26.29 27.48
N VAL A 285 20.38 26.95 28.63
CA VAL A 285 20.02 28.38 28.70
C VAL A 285 21.13 29.23 28.08
N ILE A 286 20.76 30.15 27.19
CA ILE A 286 21.71 31.04 26.50
C ILE A 286 21.70 32.42 27.12
N ASP A 287 20.52 32.87 27.57
CA ASP A 287 20.27 34.23 28.06
C ASP A 287 21.32 34.69 29.10
N PRO A 288 22.13 35.73 28.76
CA PRO A 288 23.19 36.25 29.62
C PRO A 288 22.69 36.69 31.01
N TRP A 289 21.50 37.29 31.09
CA TRP A 289 20.95 37.77 32.35
C TRP A 289 20.54 36.61 33.26
N HIS A 290 19.91 35.60 32.66
CA HIS A 290 19.55 34.38 33.37
C HIS A 290 20.76 33.57 33.80
N LYS A 291 21.85 33.53 33.03
CA LYS A 291 23.12 32.91 33.44
C LYS A 291 23.73 33.60 34.65
N LEU A 292 23.77 34.93 34.67
CA LEU A 292 24.30 35.70 35.81
C LEU A 292 23.45 35.47 37.07
N LYS A 293 22.12 35.52 36.93
CA LYS A 293 21.18 35.23 38.01
C LYS A 293 21.31 33.79 38.53
N ASN A 294 21.43 32.81 37.64
CA ASN A 294 21.61 31.40 37.99
C ASN A 294 22.96 31.11 38.63
N PHE A 295 24.03 31.80 38.20
CA PHE A 295 25.35 31.72 38.82
C PHE A 295 25.32 32.17 40.28
N VAL A 296 24.63 33.28 40.57
CA VAL A 296 24.43 33.78 41.94
C VAL A 296 23.53 32.85 42.77
N LEU A 297 22.50 32.26 42.14
CA LEU A 297 21.49 31.41 42.81
C LEU A 297 21.80 29.90 42.80
N LYS A 298 22.94 29.46 42.26
CA LYS A 298 23.31 28.04 42.04
C LYS A 298 22.22 27.20 41.36
N LYS A 299 21.51 27.77 40.39
CA LYS A 299 20.51 27.04 39.59
C LYS A 299 21.17 26.31 38.41
N PRO A 300 20.64 25.15 37.97
CA PRO A 300 21.16 24.44 36.81
C PRO A 300 20.95 25.27 35.52
N ASN A 301 21.94 25.23 34.63
CA ASN A 301 21.89 25.88 33.32
C ASN A 301 21.47 24.92 32.20
N GLU A 302 21.34 23.64 32.53
CA GLU A 302 20.96 22.55 31.63
C GLU A 302 19.74 21.84 32.22
N PHE A 303 18.74 21.63 31.38
CA PHE A 303 17.49 20.95 31.72
C PHE A 303 17.35 19.72 30.84
N TYR A 304 16.98 18.60 31.46
CA TYR A 304 16.80 17.32 30.80
C TYR A 304 15.36 16.86 30.94
N PHE A 305 14.80 16.37 29.85
CA PHE A 305 13.48 15.74 29.79
C PHE A 305 13.55 14.50 28.93
N GLU A 306 12.99 13.40 29.43
CA GLU A 306 12.90 12.13 28.74
C GLU A 306 11.51 11.56 28.99
N ASN A 307 10.74 11.35 27.92
CA ASN A 307 9.39 10.81 28.01
C ASN A 307 8.95 10.22 26.67
N ASP A 308 7.92 9.37 26.73
CA ASP A 308 7.26 8.85 25.55
C ASP A 308 6.14 9.81 25.13
N SER A 309 6.15 10.22 23.86
CA SER A 309 5.20 11.19 23.30
C SER A 309 4.65 10.73 21.95
N TYR A 310 3.35 10.95 21.74
CA TYR A 310 2.72 10.66 20.45
C TYR A 310 2.92 11.84 19.50
N LEU A 311 3.66 11.62 18.42
CA LEU A 311 3.78 12.55 17.31
C LEU A 311 2.68 12.22 16.29
N ILE A 312 1.54 12.86 16.45
CA ILE A 312 0.36 12.69 15.58
C ILE A 312 -0.22 14.07 15.24
N PRO A 313 -0.69 14.28 13.99
CA PRO A 313 -1.27 15.56 13.57
C PRO A 313 -2.72 15.74 14.07
N ALA A 314 -3.38 14.65 14.47
CA ALA A 314 -4.78 14.59 14.87
C ALA A 314 -4.95 14.09 16.32
N SER A 315 -6.20 13.93 16.76
CA SER A 315 -6.51 13.39 18.09
C SER A 315 -5.94 11.98 18.28
N LEU A 316 -5.48 11.66 19.49
CA LEU A 316 -5.05 10.31 19.87
C LEU A 316 -6.17 9.28 19.71
N SER A 317 -7.42 9.67 19.93
CA SER A 317 -8.59 8.81 19.71
C SER A 317 -8.76 8.47 18.23
N GLU A 318 -8.65 9.48 17.36
CA GLU A 318 -8.79 9.33 15.92
C GLU A 318 -7.64 8.49 15.34
N TYR A 319 -6.41 8.77 15.75
CA TYR A 319 -5.24 7.98 15.37
C TYR A 319 -5.39 6.50 15.75
N LYS A 320 -5.79 6.21 17.00
CA LYS A 320 -6.04 4.83 17.43
C LYS A 320 -7.13 4.15 16.60
N LYS A 321 -8.21 4.86 16.28
CA LYS A 321 -9.31 4.35 15.44
C LYS A 321 -8.84 4.07 14.01
N GLN A 322 -8.00 4.94 13.44
CA GLN A 322 -7.41 4.75 12.11
C GLN A 322 -6.50 3.52 12.10
N ILE A 323 -5.61 3.37 13.08
CA ILE A 323 -4.74 2.18 13.19
C ILE A 323 -5.56 0.90 13.34
N GLN A 324 -6.60 0.90 14.17
CA GLN A 324 -7.51 -0.25 14.30
C GLN A 324 -8.22 -0.57 12.99
N THR A 325 -8.66 0.44 12.24
CA THR A 325 -9.31 0.25 10.94
C THR A 325 -8.33 -0.34 9.92
N ILE A 326 -7.09 0.14 9.89
CA ILE A 326 -6.03 -0.40 9.02
C ILE A 326 -5.73 -1.86 9.39
N GLN A 327 -5.60 -2.17 10.68
CA GLN A 327 -5.37 -3.55 11.15
C GLN A 327 -6.56 -4.47 10.80
N ALA A 328 -7.80 -3.99 10.95
CA ALA A 328 -8.99 -4.74 10.57
C ALA A 328 -9.04 -4.98 9.05
N ASN A 329 -8.77 -3.96 8.24
CA ASN A 329 -8.74 -4.08 6.78
C ASN A 329 -7.66 -5.06 6.30
N LYS A 330 -6.49 -5.09 6.95
CA LYS A 330 -5.45 -6.10 6.67
C LYS A 330 -5.96 -7.52 6.90
N LYS A 331 -6.62 -7.78 8.02
CA LYS A 331 -7.21 -9.10 8.32
C LYS A 331 -8.34 -9.47 7.36
N ILE A 332 -9.17 -8.51 6.97
CA ILE A 332 -10.21 -8.71 5.95
C ILE A 332 -9.57 -9.11 4.62
N HIS A 333 -8.50 -8.42 4.22
CA HIS A 333 -7.79 -8.76 2.99
C HIS A 333 -7.14 -10.15 3.02
N GLU A 334 -6.55 -10.54 4.16
CA GLU A 334 -6.01 -11.90 4.35
C GLU A 334 -7.12 -12.98 4.23
N LYS A 335 -8.31 -12.70 4.77
CA LYS A 335 -9.47 -13.57 4.59
C LYS A 335 -9.89 -13.68 3.11
N GLU A 336 -9.93 -12.58 2.38
CA GLU A 336 -10.27 -12.58 0.94
C GLU A 336 -9.27 -13.43 0.13
N ILE A 337 -7.99 -13.33 0.45
CA ILE A 337 -6.93 -14.13 -0.15
C ILE A 337 -7.18 -15.63 0.10
N LEU A 338 -7.44 -16.04 1.34
CA LEU A 338 -7.70 -17.44 1.70
C LEU A 338 -8.95 -17.98 0.99
N ILE A 339 -9.99 -17.17 0.85
CA ILE A 339 -11.20 -17.52 0.09
C ILE A 339 -10.84 -17.73 -1.39
N SER A 340 -10.02 -16.86 -1.98
CA SER A 340 -9.56 -17.03 -3.36
C SER A 340 -8.78 -18.33 -3.54
N LEU A 341 -7.88 -18.68 -2.60
CA LEU A 341 -7.14 -19.93 -2.63
C LEU A 341 -8.06 -21.16 -2.53
N ASP A 342 -9.07 -21.13 -1.66
CA ASP A 342 -10.06 -22.22 -1.55
C ASP A 342 -10.85 -22.41 -2.84
N GLN A 343 -11.27 -21.32 -3.49
CA GLN A 343 -11.95 -21.36 -4.78
C GLN A 343 -11.08 -22.01 -5.86
N LYS A 344 -9.78 -21.67 -5.91
CA LYS A 344 -8.86 -22.28 -6.87
C LYS A 344 -8.64 -23.76 -6.60
N LEU A 345 -8.49 -24.14 -5.34
CA LEU A 345 -8.41 -25.55 -4.94
C LEU A 345 -9.70 -26.32 -5.32
N GLN A 346 -10.87 -25.68 -5.19
CA GLN A 346 -12.14 -26.23 -5.65
C GLN A 346 -12.17 -26.40 -7.18
N THR A 347 -11.63 -25.44 -7.94
CA THR A 347 -11.46 -25.59 -9.40
C THR A 347 -10.55 -26.78 -9.73
N VAL A 348 -9.43 -26.95 -9.02
CA VAL A 348 -8.52 -28.10 -9.21
C VAL A 348 -9.24 -29.44 -8.94
N ASP A 349 -10.01 -29.53 -7.86
CA ASP A 349 -10.82 -30.72 -7.50
C ASP A 349 -11.90 -31.02 -8.56
N SER A 350 -12.55 -29.98 -9.08
CA SER A 350 -13.54 -30.09 -10.16
C SER A 350 -12.89 -30.59 -11.45
N ILE A 351 -11.71 -30.06 -11.81
CA ILE A 351 -10.93 -30.50 -12.96
C ILE A 351 -10.54 -31.96 -12.82
N LEU A 352 -10.01 -32.39 -11.67
CA LEU A 352 -9.67 -33.78 -11.40
C LEU A 352 -10.87 -34.72 -11.60
N THR A 353 -12.03 -34.33 -11.05
CA THR A 353 -13.27 -35.09 -11.18
C THR A 353 -13.72 -35.17 -12.64
N SER A 354 -13.68 -34.05 -13.36
CA SER A 354 -14.03 -33.99 -14.78
C SER A 354 -13.10 -34.84 -15.65
N LEU A 355 -11.79 -34.73 -15.44
CA LEU A 355 -10.76 -35.54 -16.10
C LEU A 355 -11.00 -37.03 -15.92
N SER A 356 -11.36 -37.45 -14.70
CA SER A 356 -11.68 -38.85 -14.41
C SER A 356 -12.85 -39.37 -15.24
N LEU A 357 -13.90 -38.55 -15.39
CA LEU A 357 -15.08 -38.89 -16.16
C LEU A 357 -14.72 -39.00 -17.64
N HIS A 358 -14.00 -38.00 -18.18
CA HIS A 358 -13.62 -37.98 -19.58
C HIS A 358 -12.69 -39.12 -19.97
N TYR A 359 -11.78 -39.51 -19.09
CA TYR A 359 -10.95 -40.71 -19.30
C TYR A 359 -11.80 -41.99 -19.27
N ARG A 360 -12.72 -42.14 -18.31
CA ARG A 360 -13.62 -43.32 -18.27
C ARG A 360 -14.49 -43.44 -19.52
N LEU A 361 -14.95 -42.32 -20.06
CA LEU A 361 -15.72 -42.25 -21.30
C LEU A 361 -14.85 -42.58 -22.53
N SER A 362 -13.59 -42.11 -22.58
CA SER A 362 -12.70 -42.42 -23.70
C SER A 362 -12.33 -43.91 -23.74
N LEU A 363 -12.35 -44.63 -22.62
CA LEU A 363 -12.15 -46.09 -22.60
C LEU A 363 -13.26 -46.90 -23.30
N ASN A 364 -14.36 -46.28 -23.73
CA ASN A 364 -15.42 -46.97 -24.47
C ASN A 364 -15.07 -47.21 -25.96
N PHE A 365 -14.03 -46.55 -26.49
CA PHE A 365 -13.55 -46.78 -27.85
C PHE A 365 -12.79 -48.10 -27.97
N ASN A 366 -12.65 -48.59 -29.22
CA ASN A 366 -12.16 -49.94 -29.47
C ASN A 366 -10.63 -50.00 -29.56
N THR A 367 -9.97 -48.90 -29.92
CA THR A 367 -8.51 -48.83 -30.09
C THR A 367 -7.90 -47.83 -29.12
N GLY A 368 -6.67 -48.08 -28.66
CA GLY A 368 -5.98 -47.18 -27.73
C GLY A 368 -5.70 -45.80 -28.34
N LYS A 369 -5.53 -45.73 -29.67
CA LYS A 369 -5.36 -44.48 -30.42
C LYS A 369 -6.62 -43.62 -30.36
N GLU A 370 -7.80 -44.19 -30.58
CA GLU A 370 -9.09 -43.49 -30.45
C GLU A 370 -9.31 -43.02 -29.01
N CYS A 371 -9.07 -43.89 -28.02
CA CYS A 371 -9.18 -43.52 -26.61
C CYS A 371 -8.30 -42.33 -26.25
N ARG A 372 -7.04 -42.33 -26.73
CA ARG A 372 -6.10 -41.22 -26.54
C ARG A 372 -6.62 -39.94 -27.19
N SER A 373 -6.96 -40.00 -28.48
CA SER A 373 -7.40 -38.82 -29.24
C SER A 373 -8.61 -38.16 -28.59
N GLU A 374 -9.60 -38.94 -28.18
CA GLU A 374 -10.82 -38.42 -27.54
C GLU A 374 -10.56 -37.85 -26.15
N PHE A 375 -9.63 -38.44 -25.40
CA PHE A 375 -9.26 -37.93 -24.10
C PHE A 375 -8.43 -36.64 -24.18
N GLU A 376 -7.40 -36.61 -25.05
CA GLU A 376 -6.56 -35.42 -25.28
C GLU A 376 -7.40 -34.24 -25.79
N LYS A 377 -8.34 -34.49 -26.72
CA LYS A 377 -9.28 -33.46 -27.20
C LYS A 377 -10.07 -32.83 -26.06
N ARG A 378 -10.64 -33.64 -25.17
CA ARG A 378 -11.42 -33.15 -24.01
C ARG A 378 -10.54 -32.43 -23.00
N TYR A 379 -9.34 -32.95 -22.75
CA TYR A 379 -8.36 -32.29 -21.89
C TYR A 379 -8.01 -30.89 -22.42
N GLN A 380 -7.65 -30.77 -23.70
CA GLN A 380 -7.30 -29.50 -24.33
C GLN A 380 -8.43 -28.47 -24.30
N MET A 381 -9.68 -28.90 -24.46
CA MET A 381 -10.83 -27.99 -24.47
C MET A 381 -11.25 -27.52 -23.08
N GLN A 382 -11.09 -28.35 -22.03
CA GLN A 382 -11.77 -28.11 -20.74
C GLN A 382 -10.85 -28.04 -19.53
N ALA A 383 -9.77 -28.83 -19.49
CA ALA A 383 -8.91 -28.94 -18.31
C ALA A 383 -7.57 -28.20 -18.49
N GLY A 384 -6.96 -28.32 -19.66
CA GLY A 384 -5.64 -27.75 -19.98
C GLY A 384 -5.57 -26.24 -19.74
N PRO A 385 -6.46 -25.42 -20.33
CA PRO A 385 -6.42 -23.97 -20.16
C PRO A 385 -6.57 -23.52 -18.70
N LEU A 386 -7.44 -24.18 -17.92
CA LEU A 386 -7.66 -23.85 -16.51
C LEU A 386 -6.49 -24.27 -15.62
N LEU A 387 -5.90 -25.44 -15.86
CA LEU A 387 -4.69 -25.85 -15.13
C LEU A 387 -3.53 -24.92 -15.47
N GLN A 388 -3.37 -24.56 -16.74
CA GLN A 388 -2.33 -23.62 -17.17
C GLN A 388 -2.51 -22.24 -16.53
N SER A 389 -3.73 -21.70 -16.46
CA SER A 389 -3.97 -20.42 -15.80
C SER A 389 -3.63 -20.47 -14.32
N ILE A 390 -3.96 -21.57 -13.63
CA ILE A 390 -3.62 -21.75 -12.21
C ILE A 390 -2.10 -21.86 -12.03
N ILE A 391 -1.41 -22.62 -12.89
CA ILE A 391 0.03 -22.88 -12.79
C ILE A 391 0.90 -21.65 -13.11
N LEU A 392 0.46 -20.81 -14.04
CA LEU A 392 1.21 -19.62 -14.48
C LEU A 392 0.95 -18.38 -13.63
N GLU A 393 -0.03 -18.43 -12.74
CA GLU A 393 -0.37 -17.27 -11.93
C GLU A 393 0.72 -17.01 -10.88
N ASP A 394 1.14 -15.74 -10.78
CA ASP A 394 2.17 -15.29 -9.86
C ASP A 394 1.53 -14.82 -8.55
N TYR A 395 1.53 -15.72 -7.56
CA TYR A 395 0.91 -15.47 -6.26
C TYR A 395 1.81 -14.66 -5.33
N GLU A 396 3.10 -14.46 -5.65
CA GLU A 396 3.99 -13.69 -4.77
C GLU A 396 3.48 -12.27 -4.57
N LYS A 397 2.89 -11.68 -5.61
CA LYS A 397 2.29 -10.34 -5.58
C LYS A 397 1.06 -10.25 -4.70
N LEU A 398 0.35 -11.36 -4.49
CA LEU A 398 -0.89 -11.38 -3.71
C LEU A 398 -0.65 -11.31 -2.20
N TYR A 399 0.57 -11.62 -1.72
CA TYR A 399 0.85 -11.77 -0.29
C TYR A 399 1.91 -10.81 0.26
N VAL A 400 2.45 -9.89 -0.56
CA VAL A 400 3.55 -8.98 -0.18
C VAL A 400 3.24 -8.19 1.09
N THR A 401 1.97 -7.86 1.30
CA THR A 401 1.49 -7.03 2.43
C THR A 401 0.91 -7.84 3.59
N SER A 402 0.83 -9.17 3.48
CA SER A 402 0.27 -10.05 4.52
C SER A 402 1.30 -10.36 5.60
N VAL A 403 0.82 -10.44 6.84
CA VAL A 403 1.62 -10.87 7.99
C VAL A 403 1.93 -12.37 7.90
N GLN A 404 1.03 -13.15 7.33
CA GLN A 404 1.14 -14.61 7.14
C GLN A 404 1.72 -15.00 5.78
N ARG A 405 2.53 -14.13 5.16
CA ARG A 405 3.08 -14.35 3.80
C ARG A 405 3.64 -15.76 3.58
N ALA A 406 4.43 -16.28 4.52
CA ALA A 406 5.05 -17.60 4.40
C ALA A 406 4.02 -18.74 4.32
N VAL A 407 2.96 -18.67 5.14
CA VAL A 407 1.91 -19.69 5.18
C VAL A 407 1.06 -19.63 3.91
N LEU A 408 0.69 -18.42 3.47
CA LEU A 408 -0.09 -18.23 2.24
C LEU A 408 0.69 -18.68 1.00
N GLN A 409 1.99 -18.41 0.98
CA GLN A 409 2.88 -18.88 -0.07
C GLN A 409 2.96 -20.40 -0.09
N GLU A 410 3.14 -21.05 1.07
CA GLU A 410 3.17 -22.51 1.16
C GLU A 410 1.86 -23.15 0.65
N ILE A 411 0.70 -22.62 1.03
CA ILE A 411 -0.61 -23.11 0.54
C ILE A 411 -0.71 -22.95 -0.98
N SER A 412 -0.30 -21.81 -1.52
CA SER A 412 -0.30 -21.55 -2.96
C SER A 412 0.63 -22.53 -3.71
N GLU A 413 1.84 -22.76 -3.21
CA GLU A 413 2.79 -23.71 -3.78
C GLU A 413 2.25 -25.15 -3.75
N GLN A 414 1.52 -25.53 -2.70
CA GLN A 414 0.86 -26.84 -2.64
C GLN A 414 -0.27 -26.97 -3.68
N ILE A 415 -1.08 -25.93 -3.88
CA ILE A 415 -2.12 -25.91 -4.93
C ILE A 415 -1.47 -26.05 -6.31
N HIS A 416 -0.38 -25.32 -6.56
CA HIS A 416 0.41 -25.45 -7.79
C HIS A 416 0.96 -26.86 -8.00
N GLY A 417 1.51 -27.46 -6.94
CA GLY A 417 2.02 -28.83 -6.98
C GLY A 417 0.93 -29.80 -7.44
N VAL A 418 -0.25 -29.74 -6.83
CA VAL A 418 -1.38 -30.60 -7.20
C VAL A 418 -1.86 -30.33 -8.63
N ALA A 419 -1.94 -29.07 -9.07
CA ALA A 419 -2.34 -28.74 -10.43
C ALA A 419 -1.34 -29.30 -11.47
N LYS A 420 -0.04 -29.22 -11.20
CA LYS A 420 1.02 -29.81 -12.03
C LYS A 420 0.94 -31.34 -12.05
N ASP A 421 0.75 -31.97 -10.90
CA ASP A 421 0.59 -33.42 -10.80
C ASP A 421 -0.60 -33.91 -11.65
N ILE A 422 -1.74 -33.20 -11.61
CA ILE A 422 -2.93 -33.53 -12.42
C ILE A 422 -2.67 -33.36 -13.92
N ALA A 423 -1.93 -32.32 -14.33
CA ALA A 423 -1.54 -32.13 -15.72
C ALA A 423 -0.55 -33.21 -16.21
N ALA A 424 0.39 -33.63 -15.35
CA ALA A 424 1.28 -34.75 -15.64
C ALA A 424 0.50 -36.07 -15.77
N MET A 425 -0.42 -36.33 -14.83
CA MET A 425 -1.29 -37.50 -14.84
C MET A 425 -2.09 -37.61 -16.15
N SER A 426 -2.64 -36.51 -16.68
CA SER A 426 -3.38 -36.56 -17.95
C SER A 426 -2.50 -36.99 -19.13
N SER A 427 -1.24 -36.56 -19.14
CA SER A 427 -0.26 -36.97 -20.16
C SER A 427 0.10 -38.44 -20.03
N GLU A 428 0.32 -38.92 -18.80
CA GLU A 428 0.62 -40.33 -18.53
C GLU A 428 -0.54 -41.26 -18.91
N LEU A 429 -1.78 -40.90 -18.55
CA LEU A 429 -2.99 -41.65 -18.89
C LEU A 429 -3.15 -41.76 -20.41
N SER A 430 -2.94 -40.67 -21.14
CA SER A 430 -2.97 -40.63 -22.62
C SER A 430 -1.90 -41.55 -23.24
N ALA A 431 -0.67 -41.46 -22.74
CA ALA A 431 0.44 -42.27 -23.22
C ALA A 431 0.21 -43.77 -22.95
N ASP A 432 -0.29 -44.09 -21.75
CA ASP A 432 -0.46 -45.48 -21.32
C ASP A 432 -1.58 -46.21 -22.07
N ILE A 433 -2.72 -45.56 -22.34
CA ILE A 433 -3.81 -46.17 -23.13
C ILE A 433 -3.42 -46.36 -24.60
N SER A 434 -2.55 -45.51 -25.14
CA SER A 434 -2.14 -45.57 -26.55
C SER A 434 -1.30 -46.79 -26.92
N LYS A 435 -0.70 -47.46 -25.93
CA LYS A 435 0.10 -48.68 -26.10
C LYS A 435 -0.74 -49.87 -26.59
N TYR A 436 -2.06 -49.83 -26.43
CA TYR A 436 -2.95 -50.94 -26.75
C TYR A 436 -3.56 -50.79 -28.14
N THR A 437 -3.31 -51.76 -29.02
CA THR A 437 -3.95 -51.82 -30.35
C THR A 437 -5.47 -52.01 -30.23
N LYS A 438 -5.92 -52.83 -29.27
CA LYS A 438 -7.33 -53.07 -28.98
C LYS A 438 -7.60 -52.99 -27.48
N VAL A 439 -8.65 -52.26 -27.10
CA VAL A 439 -9.03 -52.03 -25.71
C VAL A 439 -10.14 -53.02 -25.30
N THR A 440 -9.72 -54.14 -24.71
CA THR A 440 -10.63 -55.21 -24.23
C THR A 440 -11.29 -54.85 -22.89
N SER A 441 -12.35 -55.55 -22.52
CA SER A 441 -13.03 -55.37 -21.21
C SER A 441 -12.07 -55.49 -20.03
N LYS A 442 -11.14 -56.45 -20.07
CA LYS A 442 -10.10 -56.63 -19.04
C LYS A 442 -9.17 -55.42 -18.94
N ILE A 443 -8.77 -54.83 -20.07
CA ILE A 443 -7.93 -53.62 -20.10
C ILE A 443 -8.72 -52.43 -19.54
N ARG A 444 -9.99 -52.25 -19.95
CA ARG A 444 -10.83 -51.15 -19.43
C ARG A 444 -10.97 -51.21 -17.91
N LEU A 445 -11.22 -52.40 -17.38
CA LEU A 445 -11.35 -52.60 -15.94
C LEU A 445 -10.05 -52.21 -15.22
N ALA A 446 -8.91 -52.75 -15.66
CA ALA A 446 -7.61 -52.44 -15.07
C ALA A 446 -7.26 -50.94 -15.13
N LYS A 447 -7.57 -50.25 -16.23
CA LYS A 447 -7.33 -48.79 -16.34
C LYS A 447 -8.27 -47.95 -15.48
N ARG A 448 -9.50 -48.40 -15.26
CA ARG A 448 -10.44 -47.74 -14.34
C ARG A 448 -10.01 -47.89 -12.89
N GLU A 449 -9.54 -49.08 -12.51
CA GLU A 449 -8.98 -49.34 -11.17
C GLU A 449 -7.74 -48.49 -10.92
N ALA A 450 -6.79 -48.48 -11.86
CA ALA A 450 -5.59 -47.64 -11.76
C ALA A 450 -5.93 -46.14 -11.64
N LEU A 451 -6.85 -45.64 -12.47
CA LEU A 451 -7.33 -44.25 -12.38
C LEU A 451 -7.92 -43.95 -11.00
N THR A 452 -8.63 -44.90 -10.39
CA THR A 452 -9.29 -44.69 -9.09
C THR A 452 -8.25 -44.48 -7.99
N VAL A 453 -7.18 -45.29 -7.98
CA VAL A 453 -6.06 -45.12 -7.05
C VAL A 453 -5.43 -43.73 -7.17
N TYR A 454 -5.18 -43.27 -8.40
CA TYR A 454 -4.63 -41.94 -8.63
C TYR A 454 -5.54 -40.82 -8.13
N ILE A 455 -6.85 -40.92 -8.38
CA ILE A 455 -7.81 -39.91 -7.93
C ILE A 455 -7.85 -39.85 -6.41
N ASP A 456 -7.87 -41.00 -5.74
CA ASP A 456 -7.94 -41.06 -4.28
C ASP A 456 -6.70 -40.41 -3.64
N GLU A 457 -5.51 -40.66 -4.20
CA GLU A 457 -4.27 -40.01 -3.75
C GLU A 457 -4.35 -38.47 -3.88
N HIS A 458 -4.78 -37.97 -5.04
CA HIS A 458 -4.88 -36.52 -5.27
C HIS A 458 -6.00 -35.88 -4.46
N LYS A 459 -7.11 -36.59 -4.23
CA LYS A 459 -8.17 -36.12 -3.33
C LYS A 459 -7.70 -36.01 -1.88
N GLU A 460 -6.86 -36.93 -1.42
CA GLU A 460 -6.25 -36.84 -0.09
C GLU A 460 -5.36 -35.59 0.01
N LYS A 461 -4.50 -35.33 -0.99
CA LYS A 461 -3.68 -34.11 -1.06
C LYS A 461 -4.55 -32.84 -1.03
N ILE A 462 -5.57 -32.78 -1.89
CA ILE A 462 -6.53 -31.65 -1.95
C ILE A 462 -7.21 -31.42 -0.60
N GLN A 463 -7.63 -32.51 0.07
CA GLN A 463 -8.31 -32.40 1.35
C GLN A 463 -7.39 -31.85 2.45
N LYS A 464 -6.12 -32.26 2.49
CA LYS A 464 -5.11 -31.70 3.42
C LYS A 464 -4.92 -30.19 3.22
N ILE A 465 -4.81 -29.74 1.96
CA ILE A 465 -4.68 -28.32 1.65
C ILE A 465 -5.94 -27.56 2.09
N ARG A 466 -7.13 -28.11 1.81
CA ARG A 466 -8.42 -27.53 2.21
C ARG A 466 -8.53 -27.37 3.72
N ASP A 467 -8.05 -28.35 4.49
CA ASP A 467 -8.06 -28.29 5.95
C ASP A 467 -7.07 -27.24 6.49
N SER A 468 -5.91 -27.07 5.84
CA SER A 468 -4.98 -25.97 6.14
C SER A 468 -5.62 -24.59 5.91
N ILE A 469 -6.27 -24.40 4.76
CA ILE A 469 -6.99 -23.15 4.45
C ILE A 469 -8.09 -22.87 5.48
N LYS A 470 -8.87 -23.88 5.86
CA LYS A 470 -9.91 -23.73 6.89
C LYS A 470 -9.34 -23.34 8.24
N LEU A 471 -8.23 -23.96 8.65
CA LEU A 471 -7.56 -23.61 9.91
C LEU A 471 -7.14 -22.13 9.91
N GLN A 472 -6.51 -21.66 8.84
CA GLN A 472 -6.11 -20.27 8.69
C GLN A 472 -7.32 -19.31 8.65
N LEU A 473 -8.41 -19.70 7.99
CA LEU A 473 -9.64 -18.92 7.99
C LEU A 473 -10.25 -18.77 9.39
N GLU A 474 -10.22 -19.82 10.22
CA GLU A 474 -10.70 -19.73 11.61
C GLU A 474 -9.77 -18.85 12.47
N GLU A 475 -8.46 -18.94 12.28
CA GLU A 475 -7.50 -18.04 12.94
C GLU A 475 -7.78 -16.56 12.60
N VAL A 476 -7.94 -16.24 11.31
CA VAL A 476 -8.25 -14.88 10.88
C VAL A 476 -9.61 -14.41 11.40
N LYS A 477 -10.65 -15.28 11.40
CA LYS A 477 -11.97 -14.95 11.97
C LYS A 477 -11.90 -14.70 13.47
N SER A 478 -11.11 -15.47 14.21
CA SER A 478 -10.95 -15.27 15.66
C SER A 478 -10.22 -13.97 16.00
N ALA A 479 -9.44 -13.44 15.05
CA ALA A 479 -8.68 -12.23 15.20
C ALA A 479 -9.44 -10.95 14.79
N ILE A 480 -10.55 -11.06 14.05
CA ILE A 480 -11.45 -9.96 13.67
C ILE A 480 -12.51 -9.81 14.75
#